data_AF-A0A544W2X0-F1
#
_entry.id   AF-A0A544W2X0-F1
#
_cell.length_a   1.000
_cell.length_b   1.000
_cell.length_c   1.000
_cell.angle_alpha   90.00
_cell.angle_beta   90.00
_cell.angle_gamma   90.00
#
_symmetry.space_group_name_H-M   'P 1'
#
loop_
_entity.id
_entity.type
_entity.pdbx_description
1 polymer ?
#
loop_
_entity_poly.entity_id
_entity_poly.type
_entity_poly.pdbx_seq_one_letter_code
_entity_poly.pdbx_strand_id
1 'polypeptide(L)'
;MPTAPPGESPFAWALLAFVRRNFFNQSPDVTTVTVGQQSTTGVIKGRIGGVDPDELGKTIQIRASVYAGAPTPTGPGTPASDPNLILVGAYTNPAVLGTAPGDNWHAPAAVDNTVVYVDAADNYAVVYTGTETGQVTIDGLGTGGVHLEFTGNLFDDGKQEQSFATLRPDLGTGDLKGVTGTVHSVSTLNADGTANGVLTGTVQRPELRYVVVRGPGHGTVSVDEVTGAFTYTPDAGYAEQGGEDSFQVLVTDHRANLWQISKPFNGDPVQTVTLTVTPTAALV
;
A
#
# COMPACT_ATOMS: atom_id res chain seq x y z
N MET A 1 7.30 -12.23 -18.68
CA MET A 1 8.73 -12.59 -18.88
C MET A 1 9.36 -11.42 -19.62
N PRO A 2 10.55 -10.93 -19.23
CA PRO A 2 11.28 -10.01 -20.09
C PRO A 2 11.50 -10.68 -21.44
N THR A 3 11.29 -9.95 -22.53
CA THR A 3 11.62 -10.42 -23.87
C THR A 3 13.15 -10.48 -24.02
N ALA A 4 13.67 -11.54 -24.62
CA ALA A 4 15.09 -11.63 -24.93
C ALA A 4 15.55 -10.40 -25.74
N PRO A 5 16.72 -9.80 -25.46
CA PRO A 5 17.30 -8.74 -26.26
C PRO A 5 17.44 -9.16 -27.73
N PRO A 6 17.41 -8.20 -28.67
CA PRO A 6 17.61 -8.48 -30.08
C PRO A 6 18.93 -9.25 -30.31
N GLY A 7 18.86 -10.39 -30.97
CA GLY A 7 20.02 -11.24 -31.28
C GLY A 7 20.30 -12.36 -30.28
N GLU A 8 19.59 -12.43 -29.15
CA GLU A 8 19.69 -13.54 -28.21
C GLU A 8 18.60 -14.59 -28.42
N SER A 9 18.93 -15.87 -28.23
CA SER A 9 17.97 -16.98 -28.33
C SER A 9 16.92 -16.87 -27.22
N PRO A 10 15.61 -16.84 -27.52
CA PRO A 10 14.55 -16.79 -26.51
C PRO A 10 14.63 -17.93 -25.49
N PHE A 11 15.03 -19.12 -25.95
CA PHE A 11 15.23 -20.27 -25.08
C PHE A 11 16.44 -20.10 -24.15
N ALA A 12 17.58 -19.64 -24.68
CA ALA A 12 18.76 -19.39 -23.87
C ALA A 12 18.51 -18.30 -22.83
N TRP A 13 17.75 -17.26 -23.20
CA TRP A 13 17.34 -16.21 -22.28
C TRP A 13 16.40 -16.72 -21.20
N ALA A 14 15.38 -17.49 -21.57
CA ALA A 14 14.47 -18.11 -20.61
C ALA A 14 15.21 -19.05 -19.65
N LEU A 15 16.18 -19.82 -20.15
CA LEU A 15 17.01 -20.69 -19.33
C LEU A 15 17.93 -19.88 -18.40
N LEU A 16 18.56 -18.82 -18.88
CA LEU A 16 19.38 -17.93 -18.04
C LEU A 16 18.55 -17.24 -16.96
N ALA A 17 17.36 -16.77 -17.31
CA ALA A 17 16.40 -16.20 -16.35
C ALA A 17 15.98 -17.24 -15.31
N PHE A 18 15.70 -18.47 -15.73
CA PHE A 18 15.42 -19.58 -14.84
C PHE A 18 16.59 -19.84 -13.88
N VAL A 19 17.82 -19.89 -14.37
CA VAL A 19 19.00 -20.11 -13.53
C VAL A 19 19.15 -18.98 -12.51
N ARG A 20 19.05 -17.71 -12.92
CA ARG A 20 19.08 -16.57 -11.99
C ARG A 20 18.01 -16.68 -10.90
N ARG A 21 16.77 -16.99 -11.29
CA ARG A 21 15.63 -17.06 -10.36
C ARG A 21 15.62 -18.28 -9.43
N ASN A 22 16.33 -19.36 -9.72
CA ASN A 22 16.27 -20.57 -8.87
C ASN A 22 17.62 -20.92 -8.23
N PHE A 23 18.73 -20.63 -8.92
CA PHE A 23 20.06 -20.89 -8.37
C PHE A 23 20.65 -19.66 -7.69
N PHE A 24 20.25 -18.44 -8.05
CA PHE A 24 20.81 -17.24 -7.44
C PHE A 24 19.79 -16.42 -6.64
N ASN A 25 18.57 -16.94 -6.44
CA ASN A 25 17.52 -16.27 -5.66
C ASN A 25 17.98 -16.02 -4.22
N GLN A 26 18.18 -14.80 -3.82
CA GLN A 26 18.44 -14.40 -2.45
C GLN A 26 17.18 -14.61 -1.63
N SER A 27 17.34 -15.03 -0.38
CA SER A 27 16.23 -15.08 0.56
C SER A 27 15.73 -13.67 0.83
N PRO A 28 14.45 -13.48 1.16
CA PRO A 28 13.95 -12.20 1.65
C PRO A 28 14.73 -11.68 2.85
N ASP A 29 14.64 -10.37 3.08
CA ASP A 29 15.14 -9.69 4.26
C ASP A 29 13.99 -9.04 5.02
N VAL A 30 13.99 -9.18 6.35
CA VAL A 30 13.06 -8.47 7.23
C VAL A 30 13.63 -7.07 7.49
N THR A 31 12.90 -6.04 7.09
CA THR A 31 13.36 -4.65 7.19
C THR A 31 12.82 -3.95 8.41
N THR A 32 11.58 -4.26 8.80
CA THR A 32 10.88 -3.58 9.89
C THR A 32 10.01 -4.53 10.69
N VAL A 33 9.96 -4.34 12.00
CA VAL A 33 8.96 -4.94 12.88
C VAL A 33 8.40 -3.81 13.73
N THR A 34 7.12 -3.51 13.54
CA THR A 34 6.42 -2.48 14.30
C THR A 34 5.37 -3.14 15.16
N VAL A 35 5.48 -2.94 16.46
CA VAL A 35 4.45 -3.35 17.44
C VAL A 35 3.71 -2.08 17.85
N GLY A 36 2.43 -2.03 17.59
CA GLY A 36 1.56 -0.91 17.93
C GLY A 36 1.22 -0.87 19.41
N GLN A 37 0.55 0.21 19.81
CA GLN A 37 0.06 0.35 21.18
C GLN A 37 -1.03 -0.69 21.46
N GLN A 38 -1.02 -1.20 22.70
CA GLN A 38 -2.03 -2.10 23.19
C GLN A 38 -3.35 -1.34 23.38
N SER A 39 -4.44 -1.92 22.88
CA SER A 39 -5.79 -1.41 23.12
C SER A 39 -6.22 -1.69 24.57
N THR A 40 -7.28 -1.00 25.02
CA THR A 40 -7.86 -1.20 26.37
C THR A 40 -8.36 -2.62 26.63
N THR A 41 -8.63 -3.40 25.57
CA THR A 41 -9.03 -4.82 25.67
C THR A 41 -7.85 -5.78 25.65
N GLY A 42 -6.62 -5.29 25.58
CA GLY A 42 -5.41 -6.11 25.54
C GLY A 42 -4.92 -6.48 24.15
N VAL A 43 -5.69 -6.21 23.10
CA VAL A 43 -5.30 -6.52 21.73
C VAL A 43 -4.14 -5.63 21.30
N ILE A 44 -3.10 -6.25 20.72
CA ILE A 44 -1.93 -5.57 20.14
C ILE A 44 -1.94 -5.81 18.63
N LYS A 45 -1.81 -4.74 17.86
CA LYS A 45 -1.66 -4.82 16.40
C LYS A 45 -0.25 -4.41 16.01
N GLY A 46 0.24 -4.91 14.90
CA GLY A 46 1.54 -4.51 14.38
C GLY A 46 1.73 -4.94 12.94
N ARG A 47 2.97 -4.81 12.47
CA ARG A 47 3.36 -5.18 11.10
C ARG A 47 4.78 -5.70 11.08
N ILE A 48 5.00 -6.70 10.24
CA ILE A 48 6.32 -7.16 9.81
C ILE A 48 6.46 -6.70 8.36
N GLY A 49 7.50 -5.92 8.08
CA GLY A 49 7.87 -5.50 6.73
C GLY A 49 9.11 -6.25 6.28
N GLY A 50 9.14 -6.62 5.02
CA GLY A 50 10.28 -7.22 4.37
C GLY A 50 10.45 -6.70 2.96
N VAL A 51 11.61 -7.01 2.39
CA VAL A 51 11.94 -6.84 0.97
C VAL A 51 12.60 -8.13 0.51
N ASP A 52 12.29 -8.62 -0.69
CA ASP A 52 13.16 -9.60 -1.33
C ASP A 52 14.17 -8.85 -2.23
N PRO A 53 15.49 -9.04 -2.04
CA PRO A 53 16.52 -8.38 -2.83
C PRO A 53 16.42 -8.64 -4.34
N ASP A 54 15.89 -9.79 -4.74
CA ASP A 54 15.62 -10.16 -6.12
C ASP A 54 14.19 -9.80 -6.55
N GLU A 55 13.38 -9.33 -5.61
CA GLU A 55 12.03 -8.83 -5.80
C GLU A 55 12.06 -7.44 -6.43
N LEU A 56 12.30 -7.46 -7.72
CA LEU A 56 11.51 -6.64 -8.62
C LEU A 56 10.06 -7.16 -8.64
N GLY A 57 9.36 -7.13 -7.49
CA GLY A 57 7.94 -7.43 -7.42
C GLY A 57 7.24 -6.72 -8.57
N LYS A 58 6.29 -7.38 -9.28
CA LYS A 58 5.81 -6.94 -10.61
C LYS A 58 5.62 -5.43 -10.68
N THR A 59 6.63 -4.73 -11.17
CA THR A 59 6.67 -3.28 -11.17
C THR A 59 6.03 -2.84 -12.47
N ILE A 60 4.94 -2.10 -12.37
CA ILE A 60 4.18 -1.63 -13.53
C ILE A 60 4.26 -0.10 -13.57
N GLN A 61 4.70 0.41 -14.71
CA GLN A 61 4.58 1.83 -15.03
C GLN A 61 3.13 2.11 -15.37
N ILE A 62 2.50 3.04 -14.66
CA ILE A 62 1.09 3.36 -14.81
C ILE A 62 0.92 4.52 -15.79
N ARG A 63 -0.09 4.38 -16.65
CA ARG A 63 -0.69 5.48 -17.40
C ARG A 63 -2.19 5.25 -17.49
N ALA A 64 -2.99 6.27 -17.17
CA ALA A 64 -4.43 6.27 -17.39
C ALA A 64 -4.96 7.66 -17.74
N SER A 65 -5.95 7.74 -18.62
CA SER A 65 -6.80 8.93 -18.76
C SER A 65 -7.61 9.11 -17.48
N VAL A 66 -7.81 10.36 -17.04
CA VAL A 66 -8.64 10.71 -15.88
C VAL A 66 -9.84 11.53 -16.34
N TYR A 67 -11.01 11.18 -15.83
CA TYR A 67 -12.19 12.04 -15.82
C TYR A 67 -12.71 12.14 -14.39
N ALA A 68 -12.78 13.35 -13.84
CA ALA A 68 -13.41 13.62 -12.56
C ALA A 68 -14.72 14.38 -12.78
N GLY A 69 -15.79 13.91 -12.13
CA GLY A 69 -17.07 14.61 -12.11
C GLY A 69 -17.01 15.90 -11.29
N ALA A 70 -18.05 16.72 -11.41
CA ALA A 70 -18.13 17.95 -10.64
C ALA A 70 -18.19 17.67 -9.12
N PRO A 71 -17.44 18.44 -8.29
CA PRO A 71 -17.39 18.24 -6.85
C PRO A 71 -18.71 18.61 -6.17
N THR A 72 -19.13 17.78 -5.22
CA THR A 72 -20.30 17.99 -4.36
C THR A 72 -19.83 18.25 -2.92
N PRO A 73 -20.26 19.35 -2.27
CA PRO A 73 -19.91 19.63 -0.88
C PRO A 73 -20.43 18.54 0.07
N THR A 74 -19.60 18.09 1.00
CA THR A 74 -19.94 17.07 2.02
C THR A 74 -20.03 17.63 3.44
N GLY A 75 -19.60 18.88 3.65
CA GLY A 75 -19.65 19.56 4.94
C GLY A 75 -18.44 20.46 5.18
N PRO A 76 -18.20 20.88 6.43
CA PRO A 76 -17.12 21.82 6.74
C PRO A 76 -15.72 21.22 6.56
N GLY A 77 -15.58 19.88 6.55
CA GLY A 77 -14.29 19.20 6.54
C GLY A 77 -13.61 19.17 7.91
N THR A 78 -12.38 18.67 7.95
CA THR A 78 -11.57 18.62 9.17
C THR A 78 -10.50 19.70 9.12
N PRO A 79 -10.30 20.51 10.18
CA PRO A 79 -9.21 21.47 10.22
C PRO A 79 -7.84 20.78 10.09
N ALA A 80 -6.92 21.40 9.36
CA ALA A 80 -5.55 20.94 9.29
C ALA A 80 -4.82 21.14 10.64
N SER A 81 -3.83 20.28 10.90
CA SER A 81 -2.93 20.47 12.05
C SER A 81 -1.95 21.62 11.85
N ASP A 82 -1.68 21.99 10.59
CA ASP A 82 -0.86 23.13 10.24
C ASP A 82 -1.66 24.44 10.43
N PRO A 83 -1.21 25.37 11.28
CA PRO A 83 -1.92 26.62 11.53
C PRO A 83 -1.96 27.58 10.33
N ASN A 84 -1.12 27.39 9.30
CA ASN A 84 -1.14 28.21 8.09
C ASN A 84 -2.22 27.79 7.09
N LEU A 85 -2.78 26.57 7.24
CA LEU A 85 -3.79 26.04 6.36
C LEU A 85 -5.19 26.43 6.83
N ILE A 86 -5.82 27.32 6.08
CA ILE A 86 -7.18 27.80 6.34
C ILE A 86 -8.16 26.87 5.63
N LEU A 87 -9.03 26.20 6.39
CA LEU A 87 -10.05 25.28 5.86
C LEU A 87 -11.07 26.00 4.98
N VAL A 88 -11.26 25.49 3.76
CA VAL A 88 -12.28 25.98 2.81
C VAL A 88 -13.53 25.11 2.86
N GLY A 89 -13.36 23.79 2.85
CA GLY A 89 -14.47 22.84 2.90
C GLY A 89 -14.07 21.44 2.45
N ALA A 90 -15.03 20.51 2.53
CA ALA A 90 -14.88 19.14 2.05
C ALA A 90 -15.85 18.84 0.90
N TYR A 91 -15.37 18.03 -0.04
CA TYR A 91 -16.03 17.71 -1.30
C TYR A 91 -15.89 16.23 -1.63
N THR A 92 -16.78 15.74 -2.48
CA THR A 92 -16.65 14.43 -3.13
C THR A 92 -17.01 14.52 -4.59
N ASN A 93 -16.34 13.73 -5.43
CA ASN A 93 -16.64 13.58 -6.85
C ASN A 93 -16.43 12.14 -7.28
N PRO A 94 -17.25 11.65 -8.23
CA PRO A 94 -16.94 10.42 -8.93
C PRO A 94 -15.71 10.63 -9.82
N ALA A 95 -14.88 9.61 -9.95
CA ALA A 95 -13.76 9.57 -10.88
C ALA A 95 -13.84 8.30 -11.75
N VAL A 96 -13.50 8.46 -13.02
CA VAL A 96 -13.40 7.39 -14.00
C VAL A 96 -12.00 7.44 -14.61
N LEU A 97 -11.24 6.36 -14.50
CA LEU A 97 -9.88 6.26 -15.00
C LEU A 97 -9.73 5.14 -16.02
N GLY A 98 -8.86 5.36 -17.00
CA GLY A 98 -8.42 4.33 -17.93
C GLY A 98 -9.40 4.01 -19.06
N THR A 99 -10.01 5.03 -19.68
CA THR A 99 -10.95 4.81 -20.78
C THR A 99 -10.30 4.95 -22.15
N ALA A 100 -9.08 5.50 -22.22
CA ALA A 100 -8.38 5.72 -23.47
C ALA A 100 -7.58 4.46 -23.90
N PRO A 101 -7.38 4.24 -25.21
CA PRO A 101 -6.53 3.17 -25.69
C PRO A 101 -5.10 3.26 -25.14
N GLY A 102 -4.58 2.13 -24.64
CA GLY A 102 -3.22 2.04 -24.09
C GLY A 102 -3.10 2.43 -22.62
N ASP A 103 -4.19 2.81 -21.96
CA ASP A 103 -4.24 2.91 -20.51
C ASP A 103 -4.15 1.51 -19.89
N ASN A 104 -3.54 1.43 -18.70
CA ASN A 104 -3.31 0.16 -18.00
C ASN A 104 -3.76 0.18 -16.53
N TRP A 105 -4.40 1.27 -16.11
CA TRP A 105 -5.10 1.40 -14.84
C TRP A 105 -6.54 1.77 -15.15
N HIS A 106 -7.47 0.88 -14.81
CA HIS A 106 -8.89 1.02 -15.11
C HIS A 106 -9.70 1.10 -13.83
N ALA A 107 -10.33 2.24 -13.60
CA ALA A 107 -11.23 2.48 -12.46
C ALA A 107 -12.56 3.02 -13.00
N PRO A 108 -13.55 2.17 -13.29
CA PRO A 108 -14.80 2.61 -13.93
C PRO A 108 -15.70 3.41 -12.99
N ALA A 109 -15.49 3.30 -11.68
CA ALA A 109 -16.22 4.02 -10.65
C ALA A 109 -15.35 4.12 -9.39
N ALA A 110 -14.54 5.16 -9.33
CA ALA A 110 -13.83 5.58 -8.13
C ALA A 110 -14.55 6.75 -7.47
N VAL A 111 -14.32 6.92 -6.18
CA VAL A 111 -14.85 8.03 -5.37
C VAL A 111 -13.68 8.74 -4.74
N ASP A 112 -13.57 10.01 -5.09
CA ASP A 112 -12.66 10.97 -4.50
C ASP A 112 -13.38 11.67 -3.34
N ASN A 113 -12.71 11.72 -2.18
CA ASN A 113 -13.07 12.58 -1.07
C ASN A 113 -11.92 13.56 -0.82
N THR A 114 -12.19 14.85 -0.99
CA THR A 114 -11.19 15.91 -0.93
C THR A 114 -11.54 16.94 0.15
N VAL A 115 -10.53 17.41 0.88
CA VAL A 115 -10.60 18.57 1.77
C VAL A 115 -9.69 19.65 1.23
N VAL A 116 -10.22 20.86 1.07
CA VAL A 116 -9.53 21.99 0.45
C VAL A 116 -9.14 23.02 1.51
N TYR A 117 -7.94 23.55 1.36
CA TYR A 117 -7.37 24.59 2.21
C TYR A 117 -6.77 25.71 1.36
N VAL A 118 -6.61 26.87 1.99
CA VAL A 118 -5.78 27.96 1.48
C VAL A 118 -4.57 28.09 2.39
N ASP A 119 -3.37 28.08 1.80
CA ASP A 119 -2.11 28.25 2.53
C ASP A 119 -1.75 29.73 2.64
N ALA A 120 -1.92 30.29 3.84
CA ALA A 120 -1.59 31.69 4.10
C ALA A 120 -0.08 31.99 4.08
N ALA A 121 0.77 30.97 4.18
CA ALA A 121 2.22 31.11 4.12
C ALA A 121 2.76 31.06 2.68
N ASP A 122 2.01 30.47 1.74
CA ASP A 122 2.39 30.34 0.32
C ASP A 122 1.50 31.19 -0.60
N ASN A 123 1.46 32.50 -0.36
CA ASN A 123 0.71 33.46 -1.18
C ASN A 123 -0.76 33.07 -1.44
N TYR A 124 -1.42 32.45 -0.44
CA TYR A 124 -2.79 31.95 -0.53
C TYR A 124 -2.98 30.89 -1.64
N ALA A 125 -1.97 30.06 -1.88
CA ALA A 125 -2.10 28.88 -2.73
C ALA A 125 -3.22 27.96 -2.23
N VAL A 126 -3.96 27.38 -3.17
CA VAL A 126 -5.01 26.40 -2.85
C VAL A 126 -4.38 25.02 -2.85
N VAL A 127 -4.43 24.37 -1.69
CA VAL A 127 -3.94 23.00 -1.49
C VAL A 127 -5.10 22.12 -1.08
N TYR A 128 -5.01 20.85 -1.41
CA TYR A 128 -6.03 19.90 -1.04
C TYR A 128 -5.43 18.55 -0.68
N THR A 129 -6.13 17.84 0.19
CA THR A 129 -5.76 16.49 0.61
C THR A 129 -6.99 15.61 0.56
N GLY A 130 -6.80 14.31 0.39
CA GLY A 130 -7.96 13.44 0.27
C GLY A 130 -7.64 11.98 0.12
N THR A 131 -8.71 11.22 -0.09
CA THR A 131 -8.64 9.79 -0.33
C THR A 131 -9.43 9.44 -1.58
N GLU A 132 -8.87 8.58 -2.43
CA GLU A 132 -9.60 8.00 -3.55
C GLU A 132 -9.77 6.49 -3.32
N THR A 133 -11.00 6.01 -3.46
CA THR A 133 -11.33 4.60 -3.28
C THR A 133 -12.13 4.06 -4.44
N GLY A 134 -11.88 2.81 -4.81
CA GLY A 134 -12.62 2.20 -5.91
C GLY A 134 -12.12 0.81 -6.24
N GLN A 135 -12.90 0.09 -7.05
CA GLN A 135 -12.42 -1.11 -7.72
C GLN A 135 -11.55 -0.69 -8.91
N VAL A 136 -10.35 -1.25 -8.97
CA VAL A 136 -9.36 -0.97 -10.00
C VAL A 136 -8.90 -2.28 -10.61
N THR A 137 -8.71 -2.26 -11.92
CA THR A 137 -7.95 -3.29 -12.63
C THR A 137 -6.66 -2.67 -13.13
N ILE A 138 -5.53 -3.25 -12.74
CA ILE A 138 -4.21 -2.88 -13.26
C ILE A 138 -3.71 -4.02 -14.14
N ASP A 139 -3.42 -3.71 -15.40
CA ASP A 139 -2.94 -4.72 -16.34
C ASP A 139 -1.67 -5.39 -15.82
N GLY A 140 -1.68 -6.72 -15.82
CA GLY A 140 -0.58 -7.54 -15.31
C GLY A 140 -0.57 -7.77 -13.78
N LEU A 141 -1.38 -7.02 -13.02
CA LEU A 141 -1.56 -7.22 -11.57
C LEU A 141 -2.95 -7.76 -11.20
N GLY A 142 -3.99 -7.55 -12.00
CA GLY A 142 -5.34 -8.05 -11.75
C GLY A 142 -6.27 -6.99 -11.16
N THR A 143 -7.34 -7.43 -10.50
CA THR A 143 -8.43 -6.56 -10.03
C THR A 143 -8.58 -6.57 -8.52
N GLY A 144 -8.82 -5.40 -7.94
CA GLY A 144 -9.01 -5.26 -6.50
C GLY A 144 -9.47 -3.88 -6.08
N GLY A 145 -9.88 -3.75 -4.82
CA GLY A 145 -10.13 -2.44 -4.22
C GLY A 145 -8.82 -1.76 -3.89
N VAL A 146 -8.71 -0.47 -4.20
CA VAL A 146 -7.58 0.36 -3.79
C VAL A 146 -8.05 1.48 -2.88
N HIS A 147 -7.13 1.95 -2.05
CA HIS A 147 -7.27 3.17 -1.28
C HIS A 147 -6.01 3.99 -1.55
N LEU A 148 -6.20 5.19 -2.08
CA LEU A 148 -5.15 6.16 -2.35
C LEU A 148 -5.29 7.29 -1.34
N GLU A 149 -4.18 7.75 -0.79
CA GLU A 149 -4.11 9.01 -0.06
C GLU A 149 -3.36 10.01 -0.93
N PHE A 150 -3.94 11.17 -1.18
CA PHE A 150 -3.34 12.16 -2.06
C PHE A 150 -3.27 13.54 -1.44
N THR A 151 -2.32 14.31 -1.93
CA THR A 151 -2.22 15.75 -1.73
C THR A 151 -2.03 16.42 -3.09
N GLY A 152 -2.53 17.64 -3.23
CA GLY A 152 -2.40 18.37 -4.48
C GLY A 152 -2.55 19.87 -4.33
N ASN A 153 -2.34 20.54 -5.45
CA ASN A 153 -2.35 21.99 -5.57
C ASN A 153 -3.18 22.39 -6.80
N LEU A 154 -3.86 23.53 -6.71
CA LEU A 154 -4.46 24.17 -7.88
C LEU A 154 -3.48 25.23 -8.42
N PHE A 155 -3.41 25.29 -9.75
CA PHE A 155 -2.58 26.22 -10.51
C PHE A 155 -3.43 26.95 -11.55
N ASP A 156 -2.81 27.92 -12.24
CA ASP A 156 -3.41 28.67 -13.35
C ASP A 156 -4.80 29.25 -13.01
N ASP A 157 -4.87 30.00 -11.90
CA ASP A 157 -6.11 30.57 -11.35
C ASP A 157 -7.22 29.53 -11.14
N GLY A 158 -6.85 28.30 -10.78
CA GLY A 158 -7.77 27.21 -10.50
C GLY A 158 -8.22 26.42 -11.74
N LYS A 159 -7.54 26.57 -12.89
CA LYS A 159 -7.85 25.82 -14.11
C LYS A 159 -7.07 24.53 -14.26
N GLN A 160 -6.01 24.36 -13.48
CA GLN A 160 -5.21 23.15 -13.49
C GLN A 160 -5.06 22.62 -12.07
N GLU A 161 -5.06 21.31 -11.93
CA GLU A 161 -4.69 20.63 -10.69
C GLU A 161 -3.54 19.66 -10.94
N GLN A 162 -2.72 19.49 -9.91
CA GLN A 162 -1.74 18.40 -9.84
C GLN A 162 -1.81 17.76 -8.47
N SER A 163 -1.88 16.43 -8.44
CA SER A 163 -1.89 15.66 -7.20
C SER A 163 -0.87 14.52 -7.22
N PHE A 164 -0.33 14.23 -6.05
CA PHE A 164 0.48 13.06 -5.77
C PHE A 164 -0.29 12.16 -4.83
N ALA A 165 -0.46 10.90 -5.21
CA ALA A 165 -1.16 9.90 -4.41
C ALA A 165 -0.25 8.72 -4.08
N THR A 166 -0.44 8.16 -2.88
CA THR A 166 0.23 6.95 -2.41
C THR A 166 -0.79 5.86 -2.17
N LEU A 167 -0.51 4.65 -2.68
CA LEU A 167 -1.36 3.48 -2.43
C LEU A 167 -1.20 3.02 -0.97
N ARG A 168 -2.33 2.72 -0.33
CA ARG A 168 -2.38 2.10 1.01
C ARG A 168 -2.47 0.58 0.89
N PRO A 169 -1.34 -0.16 0.99
CA PRO A 169 -1.30 -1.60 0.73
C PRO A 169 -2.13 -2.42 1.72
N ASP A 170 -2.29 -1.90 2.94
CA ASP A 170 -3.05 -2.49 4.04
C ASP A 170 -4.56 -2.43 3.84
N LEU A 171 -5.04 -1.48 3.03
CA LEU A 171 -6.45 -1.27 2.72
C LEU A 171 -6.84 -1.88 1.36
N GLY A 172 -5.87 -2.34 0.57
CA GLY A 172 -6.10 -3.01 -0.70
C GLY A 172 -6.83 -4.35 -0.55
N THR A 173 -7.60 -4.73 -1.57
CA THR A 173 -8.34 -6.01 -1.58
C THR A 173 -8.18 -6.76 -2.90
N GLY A 174 -8.68 -8.00 -2.97
CA GLY A 174 -8.62 -8.83 -4.17
C GLY A 174 -7.17 -9.07 -4.59
N ASP A 175 -6.93 -9.03 -5.90
CA ASP A 175 -5.57 -9.12 -6.41
C ASP A 175 -4.77 -7.92 -5.90
N LEU A 176 -5.29 -6.70 -5.84
CA LEU A 176 -4.49 -5.50 -5.52
C LEU A 176 -4.12 -5.33 -4.03
N LYS A 177 -4.41 -6.32 -3.17
CA LYS A 177 -3.95 -6.33 -1.78
C LYS A 177 -2.42 -6.32 -1.70
N GLY A 178 -1.88 -5.50 -0.80
CA GLY A 178 -0.42 -5.37 -0.61
C GLY A 178 0.31 -4.59 -1.70
N VAL A 179 -0.36 -4.16 -2.77
CA VAL A 179 0.26 -3.34 -3.82
C VAL A 179 0.65 -1.99 -3.23
N THR A 180 1.89 -1.62 -3.46
CA THR A 180 2.47 -0.33 -3.07
C THR A 180 2.75 0.51 -4.32
N GLY A 181 3.00 1.80 -4.12
CA GLY A 181 3.41 2.68 -5.19
C GLY A 181 2.86 4.08 -5.04
N THR A 182 3.25 4.91 -5.98
CA THR A 182 2.80 6.29 -6.09
C THR A 182 2.30 6.58 -7.50
N VAL A 183 1.33 7.46 -7.57
CA VAL A 183 0.79 7.97 -8.83
C VAL A 183 0.68 9.49 -8.75
N HIS A 184 0.76 10.14 -9.90
CA HIS A 184 0.71 11.58 -10.08
C HIS A 184 -0.34 11.89 -11.14
N SER A 185 -1.33 12.70 -10.76
CA SER A 185 -2.39 13.17 -11.66
C SER A 185 -2.10 14.59 -12.08
N VAL A 186 -2.30 14.88 -13.36
CA VAL A 186 -2.34 16.25 -13.88
C VAL A 186 -3.64 16.41 -14.66
N SER A 187 -4.49 17.32 -14.22
CA SER A 187 -5.80 17.54 -14.85
C SER A 187 -6.06 19.02 -15.12
N THR A 188 -6.85 19.29 -16.15
CA THR A 188 -7.43 20.60 -16.43
C THR A 188 -8.89 20.61 -16.01
N LEU A 189 -9.31 21.66 -15.33
CA LEU A 189 -10.69 21.87 -14.91
C LEU A 189 -11.49 22.52 -16.03
N ASN A 190 -12.71 22.03 -16.21
CA ASN A 190 -13.69 22.54 -17.15
C ASN A 190 -14.63 23.53 -16.46
N ALA A 191 -15.29 24.37 -17.26
CA ALA A 191 -16.21 25.39 -16.73
C ALA A 191 -17.43 24.81 -16.00
N ASP A 192 -17.76 23.54 -16.22
CA ASP A 192 -18.85 22.82 -15.53
C ASP A 192 -18.40 22.16 -14.22
N GLY A 193 -17.15 22.38 -13.80
CA GLY A 193 -16.56 21.83 -12.58
C GLY A 193 -16.02 20.40 -12.74
N THR A 194 -16.16 19.77 -13.91
CA THR A 194 -15.49 18.49 -14.19
C THR A 194 -14.01 18.70 -14.48
N ALA A 195 -13.21 17.63 -14.46
CA ALA A 195 -11.80 17.69 -14.86
C ALA A 195 -11.42 16.54 -15.78
N ASN A 196 -10.49 16.81 -16.70
CA ASN A 196 -9.88 15.80 -17.57
C ASN A 196 -8.36 15.81 -17.38
N GLY A 197 -7.74 14.65 -17.34
CA GLY A 197 -6.31 14.57 -17.05
C GLY A 197 -5.65 13.26 -17.43
N VAL A 198 -4.43 13.11 -16.94
CA VAL A 198 -3.65 11.88 -17.06
C VAL A 198 -3.05 11.54 -15.69
N LEU A 199 -3.24 10.29 -15.30
CA LEU A 199 -2.58 9.66 -14.16
C LEU A 199 -1.34 8.91 -14.67
N THR A 200 -0.20 9.13 -14.02
CA THR A 200 1.04 8.39 -14.30
C THR A 200 1.67 7.92 -13.00
N GLY A 201 2.49 6.88 -13.02
CA GLY A 201 3.15 6.48 -11.78
C GLY A 201 3.86 5.15 -11.86
N THR A 202 4.21 4.61 -10.71
CA THR A 202 4.81 3.29 -10.59
C THR A 202 4.19 2.56 -9.42
N VAL A 203 3.69 1.37 -9.69
CA VAL A 203 3.19 0.46 -8.66
C VAL A 203 3.95 -0.84 -8.66
N GLN A 204 4.00 -1.46 -7.49
CA GLN A 204 4.70 -2.71 -7.25
C GLN A 204 3.82 -3.64 -6.42
N ARG A 205 3.81 -4.91 -6.83
CA ARG A 205 3.29 -5.99 -6.01
C ARG A 205 4.48 -6.74 -5.39
N PRO A 206 4.70 -6.64 -4.07
CA PRO A 206 5.60 -7.57 -3.37
C PRO A 206 5.09 -9.00 -3.54
N GLU A 207 6.00 -9.95 -3.79
CA GLU A 207 5.70 -11.38 -3.85
C GLU A 207 5.92 -12.08 -2.50
N LEU A 208 6.36 -11.35 -1.46
CA LEU A 208 6.52 -11.84 -0.10
C LEU A 208 5.24 -12.42 0.50
N ARG A 209 5.42 -13.44 1.33
CA ARG A 209 4.41 -14.05 2.18
C ARG A 209 4.90 -14.19 3.61
N TYR A 210 3.97 -13.97 4.53
CA TYR A 210 4.20 -13.98 5.98
C TYR A 210 3.46 -15.15 6.59
N VAL A 211 4.21 -16.13 7.10
CA VAL A 211 3.65 -17.39 7.63
C VAL A 211 4.03 -17.56 9.09
N VAL A 212 3.04 -17.70 9.98
CA VAL A 212 3.31 -18.01 11.39
C VAL A 212 3.88 -19.42 11.49
N VAL A 213 5.11 -19.55 11.98
CA VAL A 213 5.78 -20.85 12.18
C VAL A 213 5.83 -21.28 13.65
N ARG A 214 5.65 -20.32 14.57
CA ARG A 214 5.48 -20.60 16.00
C ARG A 214 4.50 -19.59 16.60
N GLY A 215 3.42 -20.09 17.21
CA GLY A 215 2.46 -19.24 17.90
C GLY A 215 2.97 -18.73 19.26
N PRO A 216 2.28 -17.72 19.82
CA PRO A 216 2.55 -17.22 21.17
C PRO A 216 2.21 -18.24 22.26
N GLY A 217 2.77 -18.03 23.46
CA GLY A 217 2.54 -18.88 24.63
C GLY A 217 1.29 -18.51 25.44
N HIS A 218 0.83 -17.26 25.34
CA HIS A 218 -0.25 -16.71 26.16
C HIS A 218 -1.31 -15.94 25.36
N GLY A 219 -1.68 -16.49 24.20
CA GLY A 219 -2.75 -15.93 23.38
C GLY A 219 -2.79 -16.53 21.98
N THR A 220 -3.31 -15.75 21.05
CA THR A 220 -3.36 -16.11 19.62
C THR A 220 -2.84 -14.96 18.77
N VAL A 221 -2.28 -15.30 17.61
CA VAL A 221 -1.86 -14.32 16.61
C VAL A 221 -2.42 -14.69 15.25
N SER A 222 -2.95 -13.69 14.54
CA SER A 222 -3.29 -13.76 13.13
C SER A 222 -2.37 -12.81 12.38
N VAL A 223 -1.70 -13.32 11.33
CA VAL A 223 -0.85 -12.53 10.43
C VAL A 223 -1.49 -12.53 9.06
N ASP A 224 -1.60 -11.35 8.47
CA ASP A 224 -1.99 -11.16 7.09
C ASP A 224 -0.87 -11.62 6.16
N GLU A 225 -1.11 -12.69 5.41
CA GLU A 225 -0.09 -13.37 4.62
C GLU A 225 0.55 -12.47 3.56
N VAL A 226 -0.14 -11.43 3.07
CA VAL A 226 0.35 -10.56 2.00
C VAL A 226 1.02 -9.31 2.56
N THR A 227 0.43 -8.72 3.58
CA THR A 227 0.86 -7.41 4.10
C THR A 227 1.76 -7.52 5.33
N GLY A 228 1.82 -8.67 5.99
CA GLY A 228 2.56 -8.85 7.24
C GLY A 228 1.94 -8.11 8.43
N ALA A 229 0.77 -7.50 8.27
CA ALA A 229 0.01 -6.92 9.36
C ALA A 229 -0.48 -8.03 10.29
N PHE A 230 -0.33 -7.86 11.60
CA PHE A 230 -0.73 -8.87 12.57
C PHE A 230 -1.63 -8.31 13.66
N THR A 231 -2.45 -9.18 14.22
CA THR A 231 -3.25 -8.93 15.42
C THR A 231 -2.97 -10.04 16.42
N TYR A 232 -2.50 -9.66 17.59
CA TYR A 232 -2.33 -10.52 18.76
C TYR A 232 -3.46 -10.26 19.76
N THR A 233 -4.05 -11.35 20.23
CA THR A 233 -5.08 -11.34 21.27
C THR A 233 -4.59 -12.18 22.43
N PRO A 234 -4.25 -11.58 23.58
CA PRO A 234 -3.83 -12.33 24.76
C PRO A 234 -4.98 -13.17 25.31
N ASP A 235 -4.64 -14.27 25.99
CA ASP A 235 -5.60 -15.00 26.81
C ASP A 235 -6.12 -14.10 27.95
N ALA A 236 -7.38 -14.26 28.35
CA ALA A 236 -8.01 -13.37 29.33
C ALA A 236 -7.21 -13.21 30.63
N GLY A 237 -6.72 -14.31 31.21
CA GLY A 237 -5.91 -14.26 32.43
C GLY A 237 -4.55 -13.60 32.23
N TYR A 238 -3.98 -13.68 31.03
CA TYR A 238 -2.72 -13.02 30.69
C TYR A 238 -2.91 -11.53 30.41
N ALA A 239 -4.05 -11.14 29.82
CA ALA A 239 -4.42 -9.74 29.63
C ALA A 239 -4.56 -8.99 30.98
N GLU A 240 -5.02 -9.68 32.03
CA GLU A 240 -5.11 -9.11 33.38
C GLU A 240 -3.75 -9.03 34.08
N GLN A 241 -2.88 -10.04 33.89
CA GLN A 241 -1.60 -10.14 34.58
C GLN A 241 -0.49 -9.31 33.91
N GLY A 242 -0.53 -9.20 32.58
CA GLY A 242 0.56 -8.69 31.77
C GLY A 242 1.78 -9.61 31.73
N GLY A 243 2.75 -9.25 30.89
CA GLY A 243 4.01 -9.99 30.74
C GLY A 243 4.59 -9.91 29.33
N GLU A 244 5.68 -10.66 29.11
CA GLU A 244 6.28 -10.85 27.78
C GLU A 244 5.79 -12.13 27.10
N ASP A 245 5.40 -11.99 25.83
CA ASP A 245 5.03 -13.10 24.95
C ASP A 245 5.77 -12.96 23.62
N SER A 246 5.82 -14.01 22.81
CA SER A 246 6.47 -13.95 21.50
C SER A 246 5.96 -14.99 20.52
N PHE A 247 5.95 -14.64 19.24
CA PHE A 247 5.65 -15.55 18.15
C PHE A 247 6.71 -15.44 17.05
N GLN A 248 6.76 -16.43 16.16
CA GLN A 248 7.71 -16.44 15.04
C GLN A 248 7.00 -16.49 13.70
N VAL A 249 7.45 -15.67 12.77
CA VAL A 249 6.92 -15.55 11.41
C VAL A 249 8.05 -15.76 10.41
N LEU A 250 7.84 -16.71 9.50
CA LEU A 250 8.64 -16.87 8.30
C LEU A 250 8.26 -15.81 7.27
N VAL A 251 9.24 -15.12 6.70
CA VAL A 251 9.06 -14.22 5.56
C VAL A 251 9.69 -14.88 4.34
N THR A 252 8.87 -15.22 3.35
CA THR A 252 9.28 -16.04 2.19
C THR A 252 8.74 -15.43 0.90
N ASP A 253 9.46 -15.57 -0.21
CA ASP A 253 8.97 -15.26 -1.56
C ASP A 253 8.45 -16.52 -2.28
N HIS A 254 8.40 -17.65 -1.58
CA HIS A 254 8.10 -18.99 -2.09
C HIS A 254 9.02 -19.48 -3.21
N ARG A 255 10.21 -18.90 -3.37
CA ARG A 255 11.18 -19.33 -4.36
C ARG A 255 12.28 -20.14 -3.67
N ALA A 256 12.62 -21.27 -4.29
CA ALA A 256 13.71 -22.08 -3.81
C ALA A 256 15.04 -21.48 -4.28
N ASN A 257 15.88 -21.05 -3.34
CA ASN A 257 17.33 -20.98 -3.50
C ASN A 257 17.95 -22.37 -3.35
N LEU A 258 18.35 -22.98 -4.47
CA LEU A 258 18.92 -24.34 -4.47
C LEU A 258 20.25 -24.47 -3.69
N TRP A 259 20.96 -23.37 -3.38
CA TRP A 259 22.13 -23.40 -2.49
C TRP A 259 21.78 -23.47 -1.01
N GLN A 260 20.54 -23.10 -0.65
CA GLN A 260 20.09 -23.02 0.73
C GLN A 260 19.10 -24.13 1.12
N ILE A 261 18.85 -25.10 0.23
CA ILE A 261 17.87 -26.18 0.43
C ILE A 261 18.14 -27.07 1.65
N SER A 262 19.38 -27.12 2.13
CA SER A 262 19.75 -27.85 3.36
C SER A 262 19.50 -27.06 4.65
N LYS A 263 19.23 -25.75 4.56
CA LYS A 263 18.89 -24.92 5.71
C LYS A 263 17.39 -25.02 6.02
N PRO A 264 16.98 -24.84 7.29
CA PRO A 264 15.58 -24.64 7.64
C PRO A 264 14.96 -23.54 6.78
N PHE A 265 13.74 -23.77 6.33
CA PHE A 265 12.97 -22.85 5.47
C PHE A 265 13.73 -22.37 4.23
N ASN A 266 14.62 -23.20 3.69
CA ASN A 266 15.41 -22.86 2.50
C ASN A 266 16.24 -21.57 2.65
N GLY A 267 16.59 -21.21 3.89
CA GLY A 267 17.37 -20.00 4.19
C GLY A 267 16.54 -18.73 4.38
N ASP A 268 15.23 -18.79 4.18
CA ASP A 268 14.34 -17.66 4.41
C ASP A 268 14.33 -17.23 5.89
N PRO A 269 14.25 -15.91 6.17
CA PRO A 269 14.33 -15.41 7.53
C PRO A 269 13.08 -15.76 8.34
N VAL A 270 13.32 -16.17 9.58
CA VAL A 270 12.28 -16.32 10.61
C VAL A 270 12.41 -15.20 11.61
N GLN A 271 11.45 -14.27 11.59
CA GLN A 271 11.39 -13.15 12.52
C GLN A 271 10.72 -13.56 13.82
N THR A 272 11.38 -13.33 14.95
CA THR A 272 10.73 -13.39 16.26
C THR A 272 10.15 -12.02 16.59
N VAL A 273 8.85 -11.97 16.89
CA VAL A 273 8.17 -10.76 17.35
C VAL A 273 7.91 -10.90 18.84
N THR A 274 8.54 -10.02 19.62
CA THR A 274 8.32 -9.92 21.07
C THR A 274 7.20 -8.92 21.35
N LEU A 275 6.32 -9.29 22.28
CA LEU A 275 5.18 -8.50 22.71
C LEU A 275 5.30 -8.22 24.20
N THR A 276 4.91 -7.02 24.62
CA THR A 276 4.75 -6.68 26.03
C THR A 276 3.28 -6.39 26.28
N VAL A 277 2.63 -7.26 27.04
CA VAL A 277 1.24 -7.09 27.46
C VAL A 277 1.24 -6.32 28.77
N THR A 278 0.63 -5.15 28.76
CA THR A 278 0.32 -4.35 29.95
C THR A 278 -1.00 -4.84 30.55
N PRO A 279 -1.13 -4.99 31.88
CA PRO A 279 -2.41 -5.29 32.52
C PRO A 279 -3.52 -4.35 32.04
N THR A 280 -4.66 -4.89 31.61
CA THR A 280 -5.78 -4.08 31.10
C THR A 280 -6.29 -3.04 32.10
N ALA A 281 -6.20 -3.31 33.40
CA ALA A 281 -6.53 -2.36 34.46
C ALA A 281 -5.64 -1.09 34.48
N ALA A 282 -4.45 -1.14 33.88
CA ALA A 282 -3.52 -0.02 33.78
C ALA A 282 -3.69 0.78 32.47
N LEU A 283 -4.63 0.40 31.60
CA LEU A 283 -4.88 1.02 30.30
C LEU A 283 -6.10 1.95 30.28
N VAL A 284 -6.71 2.21 31.45
CA VAL A 284 -7.91 3.04 31.63
C VAL A 284 -7.54 4.47 31.97
#